data_AF-A0A7J4IA84-F1
#
_entry.id   AF-A0A7J4IA84-F1
#
_cell.length_a   1.000
_cell.length_b   1.000
_cell.length_c   1.000
_cell.angle_alpha   90.00
_cell.angle_beta   90.00
_cell.angle_gamma   90.00
#
_symmetry.space_group_name_H-M   'P 1'
#
loop_
_entity.id
_entity.type
_entity.pdbx_description
1 polymer ?
#
loop_
_entity_poly.entity_id
_entity_poly.type
_entity_poly.pdbx_seq_one_letter_code
_entity_poly.pdbx_strand_id
1 'polypeptide(L)'
;MPRNFGITIISGVTVVKITYLWQIVKLARLPIVLAVCPTFLVGVLFAILQGTGFILSNFLWGFSILFIIEIAASFANDYFDYKADTYNKQLGFSGGSGVLPRYPELRLFAKWASIVLMILAIILTVLLTWYAAFPLWTI
;
A
#
# COMPACT_ATOMS: atom_id res chain seq x y z
N MET A 1 -7.00 -23.70 28.99
CA MET A 1 -7.39 -22.49 29.75
C MET A 1 -6.51 -21.31 29.34
N PRO A 2 -7.04 -20.24 28.74
CA PRO A 2 -6.38 -18.94 28.76
C PRO A 2 -7.11 -17.99 29.72
N ARG A 3 -6.32 -17.43 30.64
CA ARG A 3 -6.69 -16.44 31.64
C ARG A 3 -6.52 -15.03 31.05
N ASN A 4 -7.44 -14.16 31.47
CA ASN A 4 -7.33 -12.70 31.60
C ASN A 4 -7.55 -11.85 30.33
N PHE A 5 -8.84 -11.64 30.04
CA PHE A 5 -9.35 -10.41 29.44
C PHE A 5 -9.10 -9.23 30.39
N GLY A 6 -8.07 -8.43 30.10
CA GLY A 6 -7.86 -7.12 30.72
C GLY A 6 -8.23 -6.02 29.73
N ILE A 7 -9.51 -5.64 29.68
CA ILE A 7 -9.94 -4.42 29.00
C ILE A 7 -9.67 -3.27 29.98
N THR A 8 -8.49 -2.66 29.87
CA THR A 8 -8.25 -1.38 30.54
C THR A 8 -8.83 -0.28 29.65
N ILE A 9 -10.03 0.20 29.99
CA ILE A 9 -10.60 1.41 29.39
C ILE A 9 -9.87 2.60 30.01
N ILE A 10 -8.82 3.07 29.34
CA ILE A 10 -8.20 4.37 29.63
C ILE A 10 -8.75 5.34 28.60
N SER A 11 -9.67 6.21 29.06
CA SER A 11 -10.07 7.49 28.47
C SER A 11 -10.00 7.61 26.93
N GLY A 12 -11.11 7.39 26.22
CA GLY A 12 -11.54 8.07 24.97
C GLY A 12 -10.56 8.33 23.80
N VAL A 13 -9.32 7.88 23.89
CA VAL A 13 -8.21 8.11 22.98
C VAL A 13 -7.58 6.75 22.79
N THR A 14 -7.82 6.19 21.62
CA THR A 14 -7.26 4.92 21.20
C THR A 14 -5.74 5.07 21.18
N VAL A 15 -5.06 4.70 22.27
CA VAL A 15 -3.61 4.59 22.29
C VAL A 15 -3.27 3.48 21.30
N VAL A 16 -2.89 3.88 20.08
CA VAL A 16 -2.36 2.96 19.07
C VAL A 16 -1.09 2.40 19.67
N LYS A 17 -1.19 1.19 20.27
CA LYS A 17 -0.02 0.49 20.79
C LYS A 17 1.01 0.43 19.67
N ILE A 18 2.28 0.70 19.96
CA ILE A 18 3.40 0.68 19.00
C ILE A 18 3.41 -0.62 18.16
N THR A 19 2.93 -1.73 18.73
CA THR A 19 2.69 -2.99 18.03
C THR A 19 1.80 -2.85 16.79
N TYR A 20 0.77 -2.02 16.80
CA TYR A 20 -0.12 -1.79 15.66
C TYR A 20 0.55 -1.03 14.53
N LEU A 21 1.38 -0.03 14.84
CA LEU A 21 2.13 0.70 13.81
C LEU A 21 3.04 -0.24 13.02
N TRP A 22 3.72 -1.14 13.72
CA TRP A 22 4.55 -2.17 13.08
C TRP A 22 3.73 -3.14 12.22
N GLN A 23 2.53 -3.52 12.66
CA GLN A 23 1.65 -4.37 11.85
C GLN A 23 1.15 -3.64 10.59
N ILE A 24 0.89 -2.33 10.66
CA ILE A 24 0.49 -1.52 9.50
C ILE A 24 1.64 -1.48 8.48
N VAL A 25 2.89 -1.31 8.93
CA VAL A 25 4.06 -1.38 8.05
C VAL A 25 4.18 -2.76 7.39
N LYS A 26 3.89 -3.85 8.12
CA LYS A 26 3.86 -5.20 7.56
C LYS A 26 2.75 -5.40 6.53
N LEU A 27 1.55 -4.86 6.79
CA LEU A 27 0.43 -4.87 5.84
C LEU A 27 0.79 -4.18 4.52
N ALA A 28 1.68 -3.18 4.55
CA ALA A 28 2.09 -2.43 3.37
C ALA A 28 3.02 -3.23 2.45
N ARG A 29 3.54 -4.38 2.91
CA ARG A 29 4.34 -5.35 2.14
C ARG A 29 5.40 -4.68 1.25
N LEU A 30 6.20 -3.77 1.84
CA LEU A 30 7.24 -3.01 1.14
C LEU A 30 8.18 -3.82 0.21
N PRO A 31 8.49 -5.10 0.46
CA PRO A 31 9.27 -5.87 -0.50
C PRO A 31 8.58 -6.07 -1.87
N ILE A 32 7.24 -6.04 -1.94
CA ILE A 32 6.50 -6.06 -3.21
C ILE A 32 6.73 -4.77 -3.98
N VAL A 33 6.70 -3.62 -3.29
CA VAL A 33 6.99 -2.33 -3.90
C VAL A 33 8.36 -2.36 -4.60
N LEU A 34 9.38 -2.92 -3.94
CA LEU A 34 10.72 -3.08 -4.52
C LEU A 34 10.72 -3.99 -5.75
N ALA A 35 9.84 -4.99 -5.82
CA ALA A 35 9.71 -5.88 -6.97
C ALA A 35 9.08 -5.18 -8.19
N VAL A 36 8.29 -4.13 -7.98
CA VAL A 36 7.63 -3.36 -9.06
C VAL A 36 8.51 -2.20 -9.57
N CYS A 37 9.47 -1.73 -8.76
CA CYS A 37 10.44 -0.69 -9.14
C CYS A 37 11.12 -0.94 -10.51
N PRO A 38 11.61 -2.14 -10.85
CA PRO A 38 12.22 -2.40 -12.15
C PRO A 38 11.28 -2.11 -13.33
N THR A 39 10.00 -2.49 -13.22
CA THR A 39 9.01 -2.26 -14.28
C THR A 39 8.75 -0.76 -14.48
N PHE A 40 8.68 0.01 -13.40
CA PHE A 40 8.60 1.46 -13.48
C PHE A 40 9.84 2.08 -14.14
N LEU A 41 11.04 1.62 -13.75
CA LEU A 41 12.30 2.09 -14.35
C LEU A 41 12.39 1.77 -15.84
N VAL A 42 11.89 0.60 -16.27
CA VAL A 42 11.81 0.25 -17.70
C VAL A 42 10.93 1.26 -18.45
N GLY A 43 9.78 1.67 -17.89
CA GLY A 43 8.94 2.70 -18.48
C GLY A 43 9.64 4.06 -18.60
N VAL A 44 10.36 4.47 -17.55
CA VAL A 44 11.16 5.71 -17.55
C VAL A 44 12.26 5.65 -18.61
N LEU A 45 13.02 4.55 -18.69
CA LEU A 45 14.06 4.36 -19.69
C LEU A 45 13.49 4.37 -21.11
N PHE A 46 12.33 3.75 -21.31
CA PHE A 46 11.65 3.74 -22.60
C PHE A 46 11.23 5.14 -23.05
N ALA A 47 10.72 5.98 -22.14
CA ALA A 47 10.40 7.37 -22.45
C ALA A 47 11.64 8.20 -22.83
N ILE A 48 12.77 7.97 -22.14
CA ILE A 48 14.06 8.61 -22.45
C ILE A 48 14.56 8.17 -23.84
N LEU A 49 14.46 6.88 -24.16
CA LEU A 49 14.85 6.35 -25.47
C LEU A 49 13.99 6.90 -26.62
N GLN A 50 12.74 7.28 -26.35
CA GLN A 50 11.89 7.99 -27.32
C GLN A 50 12.19 9.49 -27.45
N GLY A 51 13.24 10.00 -26.79
CA GLY A 51 13.69 11.38 -26.89
C GLY A 51 13.11 12.32 -25.84
N THR A 52 12.40 11.80 -24.82
CA THR A 52 11.92 12.61 -23.70
C THR A 52 13.08 12.96 -22.77
N GLY A 53 13.24 14.24 -22.42
CA GLY A 53 14.21 14.65 -21.41
C GLY A 53 13.87 14.06 -20.03
N PHE A 54 14.88 13.64 -19.27
CA PHE A 54 14.67 13.20 -17.89
C PHE A 54 14.37 14.40 -16.98
N ILE A 55 13.18 14.40 -16.37
CA ILE A 55 12.76 15.42 -15.42
C ILE A 55 12.57 14.77 -14.04
N LEU A 56 13.44 15.13 -13.09
CA LEU A 56 13.46 14.53 -11.75
C LEU A 56 12.13 14.71 -11.00
N SER A 57 11.45 15.83 -11.15
CA SER A 57 10.14 16.06 -10.51
C SER A 57 9.10 15.04 -10.99
N ASN A 58 9.02 14.79 -12.30
CA ASN A 58 8.05 13.86 -12.88
C ASN A 58 8.37 12.42 -12.44
N PHE A 59 9.65 12.08 -12.37
CA PHE A 59 10.11 10.79 -11.84
C PHE A 59 9.67 10.59 -10.39
N LEU A 60 9.93 11.55 -9.50
CA LEU A 60 9.58 11.44 -8.08
C LEU A 60 8.06 11.38 -7.86
N TRP A 61 7.29 12.14 -8.64
CA TRP A 61 5.82 12.07 -8.63
C TRP A 61 5.32 10.70 -9.07
N GLY A 62 5.75 10.20 -10.23
CA GLY A 62 5.35 8.90 -10.73
C GLY A 62 5.73 7.77 -9.77
N PHE A 63 6.93 7.83 -9.20
CA PHE A 63 7.40 6.86 -8.20
C PHE A 63 6.56 6.90 -6.92
N SER A 64 6.18 8.10 -6.45
CA SER A 64 5.33 8.25 -5.27
C SER A 64 3.91 7.71 -5.50
N ILE A 65 3.34 7.95 -6.68
CA ILE A 65 2.03 7.40 -7.07
C ILE A 65 2.09 5.87 -7.09
N LEU A 66 3.11 5.29 -7.74
CA LEU A 66 3.34 3.84 -7.75
C LEU A 66 3.41 3.28 -6.33
N PHE A 67 4.20 3.91 -5.46
CA PHE A 67 4.36 3.50 -4.07
C PHE A 67 3.02 3.48 -3.33
N ILE A 68 2.18 4.50 -3.51
CA ILE A 68 0.85 4.59 -2.89
C ILE A 68 -0.08 3.50 -3.43
N ILE A 69 -0.08 3.26 -4.75
CA ILE A 69 -0.90 2.21 -5.39
C ILE A 69 -0.55 0.83 -4.82
N GLU A 70 0.75 0.52 -4.70
CA GLU A 70 1.20 -0.78 -4.19
C GLU A 70 0.82 -1.01 -2.73
N ILE A 71 0.87 0.04 -1.88
CA ILE A 71 0.38 -0.05 -0.50
C ILE A 71 -1.13 -0.25 -0.49
N ALA A 72 -1.88 0.51 -1.30
CA ALA A 72 -3.33 0.37 -1.41
C ALA A 72 -3.73 -1.04 -1.84
N ALA A 73 -3.06 -1.58 -2.86
CA ALA A 73 -3.26 -2.94 -3.36
C ALA A 73 -2.92 -3.99 -2.28
N SER A 74 -1.81 -3.83 -1.56
CA SER A 74 -1.42 -4.74 -0.48
C SER A 74 -2.47 -4.78 0.65
N PHE A 75 -2.99 -3.62 1.05
CA PHE A 75 -4.07 -3.53 2.05
C PHE A 75 -5.38 -4.14 1.55
N ALA A 76 -5.73 -3.90 0.28
CA ALA A 76 -6.92 -4.48 -0.32
C ALA A 76 -6.82 -6.01 -0.40
N ASN A 77 -5.69 -6.53 -0.86
CA ASN A 77 -5.43 -7.97 -0.97
C ASN A 77 -5.62 -8.66 0.38
N ASP A 78 -4.93 -8.19 1.42
CA ASP A 78 -5.08 -8.75 2.77
C ASP A 78 -6.53 -8.68 3.29
N TYR A 79 -7.26 -7.59 3.01
CA TYR A 79 -8.65 -7.45 3.43
C TYR A 79 -9.59 -8.48 2.78
N PHE A 80 -9.45 -8.68 1.47
CA PHE A 80 -10.28 -9.61 0.69
C PHE A 80 -9.88 -11.07 0.92
N ASP A 81 -8.57 -11.34 1.06
CA ASP A 81 -8.02 -12.68 1.25
C ASP A 81 -8.06 -13.17 2.70
N TYR A 82 -8.53 -12.34 3.65
CA TYR A 82 -8.60 -12.63 5.08
C TYR A 82 -9.07 -14.07 5.42
N LYS A 83 -10.11 -14.57 4.74
CA LYS A 83 -10.62 -15.93 4.97
C LYS A 83 -9.66 -17.00 4.46
N ALA A 84 -9.08 -16.80 3.28
CA ALA A 84 -8.13 -17.75 2.68
C ALA A 84 -6.81 -17.78 3.47
N ASP A 85 -6.33 -16.61 3.92
CA ASP A 85 -5.12 -16.47 4.73
C ASP A 85 -5.21 -17.12 6.11
N THR A 86 -6.41 -17.39 6.61
CA THR A 86 -6.60 -18.11 7.88
C THR A 86 -6.20 -19.58 7.77
N TYR A 87 -6.24 -20.16 6.56
CA TYR A 87 -5.91 -21.56 6.31
C TYR A 87 -4.54 -21.75 5.64
N ASN A 88 -3.96 -20.68 5.10
CA ASN A 88 -2.66 -20.72 4.44
C ASN A 88 -1.50 -20.46 5.40
N LYS A 89 -0.37 -21.13 5.15
CA LYS A 89 0.92 -20.78 5.76
C LYS A 89 1.61 -19.76 4.87
N GLN A 90 2.07 -18.65 5.45
CA GLN A 90 2.94 -17.70 4.74
C GLN A 90 4.26 -18.38 4.38
N LEU A 91 4.66 -18.28 3.12
CA LEU A 91 5.93 -18.80 2.62
C LEU A 91 6.73 -17.65 2.01
N GLY A 92 7.55 -16.98 2.84
CA GLY A 92 8.41 -15.89 2.41
C GLY A 92 7.64 -14.74 1.76
N PHE A 93 7.81 -14.57 0.45
CA PHE A 93 7.15 -13.53 -0.35
C PHE A 93 5.71 -13.90 -0.77
N SER A 94 5.28 -15.15 -0.59
CA SER A 94 3.99 -15.69 -1.03
C SER A 94 2.97 -15.82 0.13
N GLY A 95 1.69 -15.59 -0.19
CA GLY A 95 0.56 -15.48 0.75
C GLY A 95 0.24 -14.02 1.11
N GLY A 96 -0.77 -13.76 1.95
CA GLY A 96 -1.03 -12.44 2.54
C GLY A 96 0.03 -11.99 3.54
N SER A 97 -0.11 -10.80 4.13
CA SER A 97 0.83 -10.30 5.17
C SER A 97 0.76 -11.07 6.49
N GLY A 98 -0.28 -11.90 6.68
CA GLY A 98 -0.50 -12.71 7.88
C GLY A 98 -0.87 -11.87 9.11
N VAL A 99 -1.02 -10.55 8.94
CA VAL A 99 -1.38 -9.62 10.00
C VAL A 99 -2.84 -9.77 10.36
N LEU A 100 -3.77 -9.73 9.40
CA LEU A 100 -5.19 -9.70 9.70
C LEU A 100 -5.71 -10.95 10.42
N PRO A 101 -5.26 -12.20 10.12
CA PRO A 101 -5.63 -13.36 10.92
C PRO A 101 -5.21 -13.27 12.40
N ARG A 102 -4.11 -12.55 12.70
CA ARG A 102 -3.58 -12.37 14.06
C ARG A 102 -4.11 -11.10 14.76
N TYR A 103 -4.45 -10.09 13.99
CA TYR A 103 -4.94 -8.77 14.42
C TYR A 103 -6.19 -8.39 13.62
N PRO A 104 -7.32 -9.10 13.81
CA PRO A 104 -8.54 -8.90 13.02
C PRO A 104 -9.14 -7.49 13.18
N GLU A 105 -8.82 -6.78 14.26
CA GLU A 105 -9.20 -5.39 14.49
C GLU A 105 -8.65 -4.42 13.42
N LEU A 106 -7.54 -4.76 12.77
CA LEU A 106 -6.95 -3.95 11.69
C LEU A 106 -7.68 -4.13 10.35
N ARG A 107 -8.64 -5.05 10.25
CA ARG A 107 -9.30 -5.36 8.98
C ARG A 107 -10.09 -4.18 8.41
N LEU A 108 -10.85 -3.50 9.25
CA LEU A 108 -11.58 -2.29 8.83
C LEU A 108 -10.62 -1.17 8.43
N PHE A 109 -9.51 -1.03 9.16
CA PHE A 109 -8.45 -0.08 8.80
C PHE A 109 -7.88 -0.39 7.41
N ALA A 110 -7.49 -1.63 7.14
CA ALA A 110 -6.95 -2.04 5.85
C ALA A 110 -7.90 -1.71 4.68
N LYS A 111 -9.20 -1.97 4.84
CA LYS A 111 -10.22 -1.62 3.84
C LYS A 111 -10.28 -0.11 3.57
N TRP A 112 -10.41 0.70 4.61
CA TRP A 112 -10.59 2.13 4.42
C TRP A 112 -9.30 2.81 3.97
N ALA A 113 -8.16 2.37 4.50
CA ALA A 113 -6.86 2.85 4.08
C ALA A 113 -6.59 2.51 2.61
N SER A 114 -6.94 1.31 2.12
CA SER A 114 -6.78 0.99 0.70
C SER A 114 -7.63 1.88 -0.20
N ILE A 115 -8.89 2.13 0.16
CA ILE A 115 -9.78 3.03 -0.60
C ILE A 115 -9.23 4.46 -0.62
N VAL A 116 -8.86 5.00 0.54
CA VAL A 116 -8.33 6.37 0.66
C VAL A 116 -7.03 6.53 -0.12
N LEU A 117 -6.10 5.58 -0.01
CA LEU A 117 -4.83 5.61 -0.74
C LEU A 117 -5.04 5.47 -2.25
N MET A 118 -5.98 4.62 -2.69
CA MET A 118 -6.31 4.50 -4.11
C MET A 118 -6.90 5.79 -4.67
N ILE A 119 -7.85 6.42 -3.95
CA ILE A 119 -8.39 7.72 -4.34
C ILE A 119 -7.28 8.78 -4.39
N LEU A 120 -6.40 8.80 -3.40
CA LEU A 120 -5.25 9.70 -3.36
C LEU A 120 -4.32 9.49 -4.57
N ALA A 121 -4.02 8.24 -4.91
CA ALA A 121 -3.21 7.92 -6.09
C ALA A 121 -3.85 8.44 -7.37
N ILE A 122 -5.16 8.24 -7.57
CA ILE A 122 -5.89 8.75 -8.74
C ILE A 122 -5.82 10.28 -8.78
N ILE A 123 -6.05 10.96 -7.66
CA ILE A 123 -5.95 12.43 -7.58
C ILE A 123 -4.53 12.89 -7.95
N LEU A 124 -3.50 12.26 -7.40
CA LEU A 124 -2.10 12.60 -7.71
C LEU A 124 -1.77 12.34 -9.18
N THR A 125 -2.29 11.28 -9.79
CA THR A 125 -2.14 11.02 -11.23
C THR A 125 -2.77 12.14 -12.05
N VAL A 126 -4.02 12.53 -11.74
CA VAL A 126 -4.70 13.64 -12.43
C VAL A 126 -3.90 14.95 -12.29
N LEU A 127 -3.39 15.24 -11.09
CA LEU A 127 -2.58 16.43 -10.83
C LEU A 127 -1.24 16.39 -11.60
N LEU A 128 -0.57 15.24 -11.66
CA LEU A 128 0.65 15.06 -12.45
C LEU A 128 0.37 15.28 -13.94
N THR A 129 -0.68 14.66 -14.47
CA THR A 129 -1.08 14.79 -15.88
C THR A 129 -1.36 16.24 -16.23
N TRP A 130 -2.08 16.96 -15.37
CA TRP A 130 -2.35 18.39 -15.57
C TRP A 130 -1.08 19.23 -15.47
N TYR A 131 -0.26 19.04 -14.44
CA TYR A 131 0.97 19.81 -14.20
C TYR A 131 2.04 19.60 -15.29
N ALA A 132 2.24 18.36 -15.73
CA ALA A 132 3.20 18.01 -16.76
C ALA A 132 2.63 18.14 -18.19
N ALA A 133 1.38 18.59 -18.32
CA ALA A 133 0.65 18.68 -19.59
C ALA A 133 0.66 17.37 -20.39
N PHE A 134 0.57 16.24 -19.70
CA PHE A 134 0.49 14.93 -20.34
C PHE A 134 -0.89 14.71 -20.98
N PRO A 135 -0.97 13.87 -22.03
CA PRO A 135 -2.26 13.53 -22.62
C PRO A 135 -3.20 12.84 -21.62
N LEU A 136 -4.50 13.07 -21.74
CA LEU A 136 -5.51 12.50 -20.82
C LEU A 136 -5.54 10.97 -20.80
N TRP A 137 -5.10 10.30 -21.87
CA TRP A 137 -5.03 8.83 -21.91
C TRP A 137 -3.98 8.23 -20.97
N THR A 138 -3.18 9.07 -20.29
CA THR A 138 -2.18 8.65 -19.29
C THR A 138 -2.76 8.41 -17.90
N ILE A 139 -4.02 8.79 -17.65
CA ILE A 139 -4.76 8.58 -16.39
C ILE A 139 -5.51 7.25 -16.46
#